data_AF-A0A9C9G398-F1
#
_entry.id   AF-A0A9C9G398-F1
#
_cell.length_a   1.000
_cell.length_b   1.000
_cell.length_c   1.000
_cell.angle_alpha   90.00
_cell.angle_beta   90.00
_cell.angle_gamma   90.00
#
_symmetry.space_group_name_H-M   'P 1'
#
loop_
_entity.id
_entity.type
_entity.pdbx_description
1 polymer ?
#
loop_
_entity_poly.entity_id
_entity_poly.type
_entity_poly.pdbx_seq_one_letter_code
_entity_poly.pdbx_strand_id
1 'polypeptide(L)'
;MSSFNSRLNAVLFLMLAVSAQAAAMTVYDVIQLSKKSYSDQDIIALIETTGSAFELKADDIPRLVKLGVSEPVIQVMLSAVPAEPPVESSPDAAPEQFATIPLDIKSDKLVPRAVIDSEPLTEPGSGRHHHQAINFSGIRLFVLRDEGGYPSVAARARMVADRLRAASALDGQFRPAHVAGNDTVMFTVTGTSQTVMVISISAQDASAYQRRSGRRVTPNLLASYWSDLLTDYWSIALSGQPPDRLSMLHEGEALQELYKSLDTSIDNEADRLTGAFQSLPKQEQDHLLQLAVSVPRNFNTTDVHTGEAP
;
A
#
# COMPACT_ATOMS: atom_id res chain seq x y z
N MET A 1 73.34 13.80 16.38
CA MET A 1 73.79 13.61 14.99
C MET A 1 73.08 12.37 14.48
N SER A 2 71.93 12.56 13.80
CA SER A 2 71.70 12.28 12.36
C SER A 2 71.43 10.79 12.10
N SER A 3 70.38 10.33 11.40
CA SER A 3 69.34 10.90 10.52
C SER A 3 68.40 9.71 10.17
N PHE A 4 67.06 9.80 10.22
CA PHE A 4 66.12 10.29 9.20
C PHE A 4 65.97 9.42 7.91
N ASN A 5 64.75 8.89 7.71
CA ASN A 5 64.01 8.55 6.46
C ASN A 5 64.39 7.36 5.55
N SER A 6 63.43 6.46 5.23
CA SER A 6 62.52 6.61 4.06
C SER A 6 61.89 5.27 3.57
N ARG A 7 60.68 5.38 2.98
CA ARG A 7 59.80 4.40 2.27
C ARG A 7 58.88 3.58 3.20
N LEU A 8 57.63 3.95 3.52
CA LEU A 8 56.55 4.66 2.81
C LEU A 8 56.05 3.97 1.51
N ASN A 9 54.75 3.62 1.53
CA ASN A 9 53.81 3.33 0.44
C ASN A 9 53.60 1.88 -0.04
N ALA A 10 52.53 1.25 0.46
CA ALA A 10 51.58 0.47 -0.34
C ALA A 10 50.19 0.50 0.34
N VAL A 11 49.53 1.64 0.12
CA VAL A 11 48.15 1.98 0.49
C VAL A 11 47.17 1.24 -0.42
N LEU A 12 46.25 0.46 0.20
CA LEU A 12 44.79 0.56 0.07
C LEU A 12 44.20 0.69 -1.35
N PHE A 13 43.44 -0.31 -1.82
CA PHE A 13 42.27 -0.11 -2.71
C PHE A 13 41.37 -1.37 -2.69
N LEU A 14 40.51 -1.46 -1.68
CA LEU A 14 39.31 -2.30 -1.72
C LEU A 14 38.12 -1.44 -1.30
N MET A 15 37.74 -0.50 -2.17
CA MET A 15 36.48 0.22 -2.08
C MET A 15 35.41 -0.65 -2.72
N LEU A 16 34.71 -1.41 -1.89
CA LEU A 16 33.36 -1.89 -2.17
C LEU A 16 32.48 -0.66 -2.40
N ALA A 17 32.22 -0.34 -3.67
CA ALA A 17 31.18 0.58 -4.06
C ALA A 17 29.81 -0.07 -3.78
N VAL A 18 29.39 -0.04 -2.52
CA VAL A 18 27.98 -0.21 -2.19
C VAL A 18 27.33 1.11 -2.60
N SER A 19 26.70 1.13 -3.78
CA SER A 19 25.85 2.23 -4.20
C SER A 19 24.65 2.31 -3.25
N ALA A 20 24.83 3.00 -2.13
CA ALA A 20 23.73 3.43 -1.29
C ALA A 20 22.93 4.42 -2.12
N GLN A 21 21.86 3.94 -2.76
CA GLN A 21 20.86 4.82 -3.35
C GLN A 21 20.27 5.63 -2.20
N ALA A 22 20.76 6.86 -2.04
CA ALA A 22 20.26 7.77 -1.03
C ALA A 22 18.82 8.11 -1.43
N ALA A 23 17.86 7.67 -0.61
CA ALA A 23 16.45 7.94 -0.87
C ALA A 23 16.22 9.46 -0.86
N ALA A 24 15.48 9.96 -1.86
CA ALA A 24 15.06 11.35 -1.91
C ALA A 24 14.27 11.72 -0.63
N MET A 25 14.59 12.87 -0.06
CA MET A 25 13.95 13.42 1.13
C MET A 25 12.57 13.98 0.77
N THR A 26 11.63 13.82 1.70
CA THR A 26 10.30 14.42 1.61
C THR A 26 10.24 15.76 2.36
N VAL A 27 9.22 16.57 2.07
CA VAL A 27 8.91 17.80 2.84
C VAL A 27 8.79 17.49 4.34
N TYR A 28 8.23 16.33 4.69
CA TYR A 28 8.07 15.89 6.08
C TYR A 28 9.43 15.66 6.76
N ASP A 29 10.39 15.05 6.06
CA ASP A 29 11.72 14.78 6.60
C ASP A 29 12.45 16.08 6.93
N VAL A 30 12.36 17.09 6.06
CA VAL A 30 12.91 18.42 6.29
C VAL A 30 12.31 19.07 7.56
N ILE A 31 10.98 18.99 7.72
CA ILE A 31 10.30 19.50 8.93
C ILE A 31 10.80 18.78 10.19
N GLN A 32 10.98 17.46 10.14
CA GLN A 32 11.45 16.68 11.28
C GLN A 32 12.90 17.00 11.66
N LEU A 33 13.79 17.17 10.67
CA LEU A 33 15.18 17.56 10.91
C LEU A 33 15.25 18.94 11.55
N SER A 34 14.46 19.90 11.05
CA SER A 34 14.41 21.24 11.65
C SER A 34 13.93 21.20 13.10
N LYS A 35 12.87 20.42 13.39
CA LYS A 35 12.36 20.24 14.77
C LYS A 35 13.34 19.56 15.72
N LYS A 36 14.24 18.74 15.18
CA LYS A 36 15.34 18.10 15.92
C LYS A 36 16.58 18.99 16.03
N SER A 37 16.48 20.25 15.62
CA SER A 37 17.55 21.25 15.68
C SER A 37 18.81 20.84 14.92
N TYR A 38 18.65 20.12 13.80
CA TYR A 38 19.73 20.01 12.82
C TYR A 38 20.05 21.39 12.27
N SER A 39 21.32 21.64 11.97
CA SER A 39 21.71 22.94 11.42
C SER A 39 21.13 23.10 10.01
N ASP A 40 20.82 24.33 9.62
CA ASP A 40 20.37 24.64 8.26
C ASP A 40 21.34 24.10 7.21
N GLN A 41 22.65 24.18 7.48
CA GLN A 41 23.70 23.67 6.60
C GLN A 41 23.64 22.15 6.44
N ASP A 42 23.38 21.40 7.51
CA ASP A 42 23.26 19.94 7.43
C ASP A 42 22.03 19.52 6.63
N ILE A 43 20.90 20.23 6.83
CA ILE A 43 19.66 19.95 6.10
C ILE A 43 19.85 20.25 4.62
N ILE A 44 20.47 21.39 4.28
CA ILE A 44 20.78 21.77 2.89
C ILE A 44 21.71 20.74 2.25
N ALA A 45 22.79 20.36 2.93
CA ALA A 45 23.73 19.36 2.42
C ALA A 45 23.06 18.01 2.15
N LEU A 46 22.10 17.61 3.00
CA LEU A 46 21.31 16.39 2.77
C LEU A 46 20.40 16.52 1.55
N ILE A 47 19.70 17.65 1.37
CA ILE A 47 18.86 17.91 0.19
C ILE A 47 19.70 17.81 -1.10
N GLU A 48 20.87 18.46 -1.12
CA GLU A 48 21.78 18.46 -2.27
C GLU A 48 22.35 17.07 -2.55
N THR A 49 22.83 16.37 -1.50
CA THR A 49 23.45 15.04 -1.63
C THR A 49 22.47 13.98 -2.12
N THR A 50 21.20 14.08 -1.72
CA THR A 50 20.14 13.15 -2.11
C THR A 50 19.50 13.49 -3.45
N GLY A 51 19.81 14.66 -4.03
CA GLY A 51 19.14 15.14 -5.24
C GLY A 51 17.62 15.31 -5.06
N SER A 52 17.20 15.67 -3.84
CA SER A 52 15.77 15.77 -3.50
C SER A 52 15.11 16.93 -4.21
N ALA A 53 13.95 16.72 -4.82
CA ALA A 53 13.13 17.78 -5.41
C ALA A 53 11.79 17.90 -4.68
N PHE A 54 11.24 19.10 -4.60
CA PHE A 54 10.02 19.37 -3.84
C PHE A 54 9.02 20.15 -4.69
N GLU A 55 7.78 19.65 -4.77
CA GLU A 55 6.67 20.40 -5.37
C GLU A 55 6.00 21.26 -4.30
N LEU A 56 6.47 22.50 -4.16
CA LEU A 56 5.94 23.47 -3.19
C LEU A 56 5.00 24.46 -3.88
N LYS A 57 3.83 24.72 -3.28
CA LYS A 57 2.90 25.78 -3.70
C LYS A 57 3.15 27.05 -2.87
N ALA A 58 2.66 28.19 -3.35
CA ALA A 58 2.78 29.47 -2.66
C ALA A 58 2.25 29.42 -1.20
N ASP A 59 1.15 28.69 -0.98
CA ASP A 59 0.54 28.53 0.35
C ASP A 59 1.37 27.65 1.31
N ASP A 60 2.31 26.86 0.80
CA ASP A 60 3.14 25.96 1.61
C ASP A 60 4.28 26.72 2.32
N ILE A 61 4.76 27.82 1.75
CA ILE A 61 5.85 28.64 2.32
C ILE A 61 5.52 29.13 3.74
N PRO A 62 4.42 29.87 3.99
CA PRO A 62 4.10 30.34 5.34
C PRO A 62 3.85 29.18 6.32
N ARG A 63 3.42 28.03 5.81
CA ARG A 63 3.23 26.83 6.63
C ARG A 63 4.55 26.20 7.06
N LEU A 64 5.55 26.14 6.18
CA LEU A 64 6.88 25.60 6.48
C LEU A 64 7.60 26.47 7.52
N VAL A 65 7.54 27.78 7.38
CA VAL A 65 8.06 28.73 8.38
C VAL A 65 7.41 28.51 9.74
N LYS A 66 6.07 28.39 9.79
CA LYS A 66 5.32 28.11 11.03
C LYS A 66 5.70 26.76 11.66
N LEU A 67 6.12 25.80 10.86
CA LEU A 67 6.57 24.48 11.31
C LEU A 67 8.05 24.44 11.71
N GLY A 68 8.73 25.59 11.65
CA GLY A 68 10.11 25.77 12.09
C GLY A 68 11.15 25.51 11.02
N VAL A 69 10.78 25.34 9.75
CA VAL A 69 11.76 25.28 8.64
C VAL A 69 12.26 26.70 8.37
N SER A 70 13.57 26.87 8.35
CA SER A 70 14.20 28.18 8.13
C SER A 70 14.08 28.61 6.66
N GLU A 71 14.07 29.93 6.44
CA GLU A 71 14.00 30.52 5.09
C GLU A 71 15.12 30.02 4.14
N PRO A 72 16.40 29.88 4.58
CA PRO A 72 17.45 29.35 3.70
C PRO A 72 17.17 27.93 3.21
N VAL A 73 16.63 27.07 4.07
CA VAL A 73 16.25 25.69 3.70
C VAL A 73 15.07 25.71 2.73
N ILE A 74 14.05 26.56 2.97
CA ILE A 74 12.90 26.71 2.06
C ILE A 74 13.37 27.17 0.67
N GLN A 75 14.30 28.11 0.60
CA GLN A 75 14.83 28.60 -0.67
C GLN A 75 15.57 27.51 -1.45
N VAL A 76 16.32 26.64 -0.75
CA VAL A 76 16.96 25.46 -1.36
C VAL A 76 15.90 24.47 -1.85
N MET A 77 14.86 24.19 -1.05
CA MET A 77 13.75 23.31 -1.48
C MET A 77 13.05 23.83 -2.74
N LEU A 78 12.83 25.15 -2.86
CA LEU A 78 12.23 25.79 -4.03
C LEU A 78 13.13 25.75 -5.27
N SER A 79 14.45 25.78 -5.06
CA SER A 79 15.45 25.79 -6.13
C SER A 79 15.87 24.38 -6.55
N ALA A 80 15.48 23.35 -5.79
CA ALA A 80 15.85 21.99 -6.03
C ALA A 80 15.09 21.42 -7.24
N VAL A 81 15.81 21.33 -8.35
CA VAL A 81 15.32 20.72 -9.59
C VAL A 81 15.54 19.21 -9.47
N PRO A 82 14.59 18.37 -9.91
CA PRO A 82 14.81 16.93 -10.02
C PRO A 82 16.13 16.67 -10.73
N ALA A 83 17.02 15.91 -10.10
CA ALA A 83 18.20 15.41 -10.78
C ALA A 83 17.72 14.69 -12.05
N GLU A 84 18.15 15.17 -13.21
CA GLU A 84 17.86 14.47 -14.46
C GLU A 84 18.33 13.02 -14.29
N PRO A 85 17.44 12.03 -14.50
CA PRO A 85 17.84 10.65 -14.36
C PRO A 85 19.06 10.41 -15.27
N PRO A 86 20.06 9.60 -14.83
CA PRO A 86 21.15 9.22 -15.71
C PRO A 86 20.54 8.75 -17.02
N VAL A 87 20.97 9.35 -18.14
CA VAL A 87 20.53 8.99 -19.47
C VAL A 87 21.13 7.61 -19.79
N GLU A 88 20.59 6.56 -19.15
CA GLU A 88 20.75 5.22 -19.64
C GLU A 88 20.15 5.20 -21.03
N SER A 89 21.00 4.95 -22.02
CA SER A 89 20.61 4.69 -23.40
C SER A 89 19.84 3.37 -23.43
N SER A 90 18.59 3.40 -23.01
CA SER A 90 17.63 2.32 -23.14
C SER A 90 16.59 2.73 -24.18
N PRO A 91 16.21 1.80 -25.08
CA PRO A 91 15.36 2.09 -26.21
C PRO A 91 13.98 2.53 -25.71
N ASP A 92 13.50 3.60 -26.33
CA ASP A 92 12.11 4.07 -26.41
C ASP A 92 11.07 3.04 -25.92
N ALA A 93 10.84 3.04 -24.62
CA ALA A 93 9.69 2.42 -23.98
C ALA A 93 9.00 3.54 -23.22
N ALA A 94 8.02 4.14 -23.90
CA ALA A 94 7.00 4.98 -23.29
C ALA A 94 6.54 4.36 -21.96
N PRO A 95 6.12 5.16 -20.96
CA PRO A 95 5.56 4.62 -19.74
C PRO A 95 4.36 3.77 -20.13
N GLU A 96 4.54 2.44 -20.14
CA GLU A 96 3.46 1.52 -20.41
C GLU A 96 2.43 1.79 -19.32
N GLN A 97 1.36 2.45 -19.76
CA GLN A 97 0.06 2.43 -19.14
C GLN A 97 -0.15 0.99 -18.68
N PHE A 98 -0.02 0.74 -17.37
CA PHE A 98 -0.45 -0.51 -16.76
C PHE A 98 -1.81 -0.77 -17.34
N ALA A 99 -1.91 -1.77 -18.23
CA ALA A 99 -3.06 -1.96 -19.08
C ALA A 99 -4.31 -1.88 -18.21
N THR A 100 -4.98 -0.73 -18.26
CA THR A 100 -6.41 -0.67 -18.05
C THR A 100 -6.90 -1.79 -18.91
N ILE A 101 -7.38 -2.87 -18.31
CA ILE A 101 -8.15 -3.86 -19.03
C ILE A 101 -9.08 -3.01 -19.88
N PRO A 102 -9.01 -3.09 -21.22
CA PRO A 102 -10.13 -2.67 -22.00
C PRO A 102 -11.22 -3.60 -21.48
N LEU A 103 -12.07 -3.09 -20.58
CA LEU A 103 -13.34 -3.70 -20.22
C LEU A 103 -14.24 -3.59 -21.47
N ASP A 104 -13.74 -4.15 -22.57
CA ASP A 104 -14.43 -4.37 -23.84
C ASP A 104 -15.19 -5.71 -23.77
N ILE A 105 -15.19 -6.35 -22.59
CA ILE A 105 -16.32 -7.17 -22.17
C ILE A 105 -17.48 -6.19 -22.07
N LYS A 106 -18.29 -6.09 -23.14
CA LYS A 106 -19.54 -5.31 -23.19
C LYS A 106 -20.22 -5.33 -21.82
N SER A 107 -20.00 -4.27 -21.05
CA SER A 107 -20.30 -4.19 -19.63
C SER A 107 -21.81 -4.24 -19.33
N ASP A 108 -22.64 -4.18 -20.38
CA ASP A 108 -24.10 -4.17 -20.34
C ASP A 108 -24.75 -5.46 -19.81
N LYS A 109 -23.97 -6.51 -19.49
CA LYS A 109 -24.53 -7.77 -18.95
C LYS A 109 -23.93 -8.26 -17.64
N LEU A 110 -22.86 -7.65 -17.15
CA LEU A 110 -22.28 -8.06 -15.86
C LEU A 110 -22.94 -7.27 -14.74
N VAL A 111 -23.82 -7.93 -14.00
CA VAL A 111 -24.43 -7.36 -12.79
C VAL A 111 -23.47 -7.62 -11.63
N PRO A 112 -22.88 -6.58 -11.00
CA PRO A 112 -22.06 -6.77 -9.81
C PRO A 112 -22.87 -7.49 -8.74
N ARG A 113 -22.31 -8.56 -8.18
CA ARG A 113 -22.94 -9.31 -7.11
C ARG A 113 -22.78 -8.65 -5.73
N ALA A 114 -21.81 -7.74 -5.62
CA ALA A 114 -21.41 -7.08 -4.38
C ALA A 114 -21.61 -5.56 -4.41
N VAL A 115 -22.04 -5.01 -3.28
CA VAL A 115 -21.98 -3.55 -3.03
C VAL A 115 -20.59 -3.23 -2.50
N ILE A 116 -19.76 -2.61 -3.34
CA ILE A 116 -18.38 -2.22 -2.99
C ILE A 116 -18.24 -0.72 -3.17
N ASP A 117 -17.76 -0.05 -2.14
CA ASP A 117 -17.55 1.40 -2.12
C ASP A 117 -16.27 1.78 -1.36
N SER A 118 -16.02 3.08 -1.34
CA SER A 118 -14.95 3.68 -0.55
C SER A 118 -15.49 4.88 0.22
N GLU A 119 -15.14 4.98 1.51
CA GLU A 119 -15.54 6.09 2.37
C GLU A 119 -14.35 6.75 3.07
N PRO A 120 -14.40 8.08 3.31
CA PRO A 120 -13.39 8.75 4.13
C PRO A 120 -13.36 8.16 5.54
N LEU A 121 -12.18 7.78 6.01
CA LEU A 121 -11.97 7.26 7.35
C LEU A 121 -11.15 8.24 8.19
N THR A 122 -11.67 8.60 9.36
CA THR A 122 -10.92 9.34 10.37
C THR A 122 -10.41 8.36 11.41
N GLU A 123 -9.09 8.18 11.47
CA GLU A 123 -8.46 7.33 12.49
C GLU A 123 -7.82 8.17 13.60
N PRO A 124 -7.93 7.75 14.87
CA PRO A 124 -7.18 8.40 15.95
C PRO A 124 -5.67 8.39 15.64
N GLY A 125 -5.06 9.57 15.68
CA GLY A 125 -3.63 9.76 15.40
C GLY A 125 -3.24 9.85 13.92
N SER A 126 -4.20 9.86 12.97
CA SER A 126 -3.89 10.10 11.54
C SER A 126 -3.59 11.56 11.20
N GLY A 127 -3.71 12.49 12.16
CA GLY A 127 -3.52 13.91 11.91
C GLY A 127 -4.51 14.43 10.86
N ARG A 128 -4.04 15.27 9.93
CA ARG A 128 -4.84 15.79 8.81
C ARG A 128 -4.76 14.92 7.55
N HIS A 129 -4.23 13.71 7.64
CA HIS A 129 -4.16 12.81 6.50
C HIS A 129 -5.53 12.19 6.26
N HIS A 130 -5.98 12.25 5.00
CA HIS A 130 -7.24 11.65 4.58
C HIS A 130 -7.00 10.18 4.29
N HIS A 131 -7.60 9.30 5.08
CA HIS A 131 -7.61 7.86 4.80
C HIS A 131 -8.92 7.48 4.12
N GLN A 132 -8.92 6.35 3.44
CA GLN A 132 -10.10 5.79 2.80
C GLN A 132 -10.25 4.33 3.20
N ALA A 133 -11.43 3.97 3.69
CA ALA A 133 -11.81 2.59 3.87
C ALA A 133 -12.39 2.06 2.56
N ILE A 134 -12.03 0.83 2.20
CA ILE A 134 -12.74 0.05 1.17
C ILE A 134 -13.75 -0.83 1.90
N ASN A 135 -15.03 -0.74 1.53
CA ASN A 135 -16.08 -1.54 2.15
C ASN A 135 -16.69 -2.51 1.15
N PHE A 136 -17.15 -3.64 1.67
CA PHE A 136 -17.92 -4.67 0.98
C PHE A 136 -19.19 -4.93 1.80
N SER A 137 -20.32 -4.46 1.28
CA SER A 137 -21.64 -4.57 1.92
C SER A 137 -21.63 -4.10 3.38
N GLY A 138 -21.02 -2.93 3.61
CA GLY A 138 -20.88 -2.32 4.94
C GLY A 138 -19.76 -2.91 5.82
N ILE A 139 -19.09 -3.99 5.39
CA ILE A 139 -17.93 -4.54 6.09
C ILE A 139 -16.66 -3.90 5.55
N ARG A 140 -15.81 -3.36 6.42
CA ARG A 140 -14.53 -2.78 6.02
C ARG A 140 -13.55 -3.88 5.63
N LEU A 141 -13.09 -3.88 4.38
CA LEU A 141 -12.09 -4.83 3.88
C LEU A 141 -10.69 -4.42 4.29
N PHE A 142 -10.28 -3.20 3.96
CA PHE A 142 -8.99 -2.64 4.34
C PHE A 142 -9.00 -1.12 4.23
N VAL A 143 -7.98 -0.48 4.82
CA VAL A 143 -7.81 0.98 4.79
C VAL A 143 -6.60 1.36 3.94
N LEU A 144 -6.84 2.27 3.00
CA LEU A 144 -5.82 2.97 2.22
C LEU A 144 -5.43 4.26 2.93
N ARG A 145 -4.12 4.45 3.11
CA ARG A 145 -3.55 5.57 3.86
C ARG A 145 -2.54 6.38 3.05
N ASP A 146 -2.20 5.88 1.87
CA ASP A 146 -1.28 6.49 0.93
C ASP A 146 -1.95 6.61 -0.45
N GLU A 147 -1.55 7.61 -1.22
CA GLU A 147 -2.11 7.84 -2.55
C GLU A 147 -1.42 7.01 -3.64
N GLY A 148 -0.24 6.45 -3.36
CA GLY A 148 0.56 5.72 -4.34
C GLY A 148 0.82 6.59 -5.58
N GLY A 149 0.59 6.04 -6.77
CA GLY A 149 0.67 6.78 -8.03
C GLY A 149 -0.59 7.57 -8.41
N TYR A 150 -1.53 7.82 -7.49
CA TYR A 150 -2.78 8.50 -7.77
C TYR A 150 -2.78 9.95 -7.25
N PRO A 151 -3.62 10.84 -7.79
CA PRO A 151 -3.69 12.25 -7.34
C PRO A 151 -4.20 12.47 -5.91
N SER A 152 -4.75 11.43 -5.27
CA SER A 152 -5.17 11.44 -3.86
C SER A 152 -5.52 10.02 -3.38
N VAL A 153 -5.54 9.81 -2.06
CA VAL A 153 -6.03 8.57 -1.44
C VAL A 153 -7.48 8.27 -1.85
N ALA A 154 -8.33 9.30 -2.01
CA ALA A 154 -9.71 9.17 -2.48
C ALA A 154 -9.79 8.65 -3.92
N ALA A 155 -8.96 9.20 -4.82
CA ALA A 155 -8.90 8.74 -6.21
C ALA A 155 -8.41 7.29 -6.31
N ARG A 156 -7.38 6.93 -5.51
CA ARG A 156 -6.90 5.55 -5.40
C ARG A 156 -8.00 4.61 -4.90
N ALA A 157 -8.68 4.99 -3.82
CA ALA A 157 -9.73 4.17 -3.21
C ALA A 157 -10.90 3.92 -4.17
N ARG A 158 -11.33 4.95 -4.90
CA ARG A 158 -12.36 4.82 -5.93
C ARG A 158 -11.94 3.83 -7.02
N MET A 159 -10.72 3.94 -7.53
CA MET A 159 -10.21 3.01 -8.54
C MET A 159 -10.17 1.56 -8.04
N VAL A 160 -9.75 1.35 -6.79
CA VAL A 160 -9.71 0.02 -6.15
C VAL A 160 -11.13 -0.54 -5.99
N ALA A 161 -12.08 0.27 -5.51
CA ALA A 161 -13.48 -0.13 -5.38
C ALA A 161 -14.10 -0.48 -6.74
N ASP A 162 -13.82 0.30 -7.79
CA ASP A 162 -14.31 0.03 -9.15
C ASP A 162 -13.76 -1.30 -9.70
N ARG A 163 -12.46 -1.59 -9.48
CA ARG A 163 -11.83 -2.86 -9.89
C ARG A 163 -12.39 -4.06 -9.12
N LEU A 164 -12.60 -3.92 -7.82
CA LEU A 164 -13.22 -4.95 -7.00
C LEU A 164 -14.69 -5.20 -7.44
N ARG A 165 -15.43 -4.14 -7.75
CA ARG A 165 -16.81 -4.25 -8.26
C ARG A 165 -16.87 -4.96 -9.61
N ALA A 166 -15.91 -4.70 -10.50
CA ALA A 166 -15.80 -5.43 -11.76
C ALA A 166 -15.43 -6.91 -11.53
N ALA A 167 -14.50 -7.18 -10.61
CA ALA A 167 -14.11 -8.54 -10.24
C ALA A 167 -15.27 -9.33 -9.60
N SER A 168 -16.22 -8.69 -8.91
CA SER A 168 -17.33 -9.38 -8.24
C SER A 168 -18.37 -9.94 -9.21
N ALA A 169 -18.31 -9.55 -10.48
CA ALA A 169 -19.13 -10.13 -11.54
C ALA A 169 -18.50 -11.39 -12.17
N LEU A 170 -17.29 -11.78 -11.75
CA LEU A 170 -16.51 -12.87 -12.31
C LEU A 170 -16.12 -13.87 -11.21
N ASP A 171 -15.98 -15.13 -11.59
CA ASP A 171 -15.41 -16.14 -10.69
C ASP A 171 -13.87 -16.11 -10.82
N GLY A 172 -13.17 -16.05 -9.70
CA GLY A 172 -11.72 -15.90 -9.69
C GLY A 172 -11.12 -15.89 -8.29
N GLN A 173 -9.83 -15.61 -8.21
CA GLN A 173 -9.06 -15.63 -6.97
C GLN A 173 -8.10 -14.45 -6.90
N PHE A 174 -7.88 -13.93 -5.69
CA PHE A 174 -6.86 -12.93 -5.45
C PHE A 174 -5.52 -13.61 -5.19
N ARG A 175 -4.44 -13.03 -5.74
CA ARG A 175 -3.07 -13.48 -5.52
C ARG A 175 -2.15 -12.28 -5.33
N PRO A 176 -1.15 -12.38 -4.43
CA PRO A 176 -0.05 -11.43 -4.45
C PRO A 176 0.75 -11.63 -5.75
N ALA A 177 1.26 -10.55 -6.31
CA ALA A 177 2.18 -10.58 -7.45
C ALA A 177 3.22 -9.47 -7.33
N HIS A 178 4.29 -9.59 -8.11
CA HIS A 178 5.30 -8.54 -8.26
C HIS A 178 5.29 -8.06 -9.71
N VAL A 179 4.84 -6.82 -9.94
CA VAL A 179 4.63 -6.28 -11.29
C VAL A 179 5.37 -4.94 -11.41
N ALA A 180 6.30 -4.87 -12.37
CA ALA A 180 7.09 -3.67 -12.65
C ALA A 180 7.74 -3.06 -11.39
N GLY A 181 8.34 -3.92 -10.54
CA GLY A 181 9.02 -3.49 -9.32
C GLY A 181 8.10 -3.22 -8.12
N ASN A 182 6.78 -3.37 -8.27
CA ASN A 182 5.81 -3.13 -7.21
C ASN A 182 5.14 -4.42 -6.76
N ASP A 183 4.94 -4.56 -5.45
CA ASP A 183 4.11 -5.64 -4.90
C ASP A 183 2.63 -5.25 -5.09
N THR A 184 1.83 -6.17 -5.63
CA THR A 184 0.44 -5.92 -6.02
C THR A 184 -0.47 -7.05 -5.56
N VAL A 185 -1.78 -6.76 -5.51
CA VAL A 185 -2.82 -7.78 -5.45
C VAL A 185 -3.48 -7.87 -6.83
N MET A 186 -3.48 -9.06 -7.40
CA MET A 186 -4.07 -9.38 -8.70
C MET A 186 -5.30 -10.27 -8.49
N PHE A 187 -6.35 -10.06 -9.25
CA PHE A 187 -7.49 -10.97 -9.37
C PHE A 187 -7.35 -11.78 -10.67
N THR A 188 -7.32 -13.11 -10.58
CA THR A 188 -7.20 -14.00 -11.74
C THR A 188 -8.54 -14.69 -11.99
N VAL A 189 -9.09 -14.53 -13.18
CA VAL A 189 -10.39 -15.12 -13.55
C VAL A 189 -10.21 -16.63 -13.79
N THR A 190 -11.04 -17.43 -13.13
CA THR A 190 -10.97 -18.90 -13.19
C THR A 190 -11.10 -19.41 -14.64
N GLY A 191 -10.23 -20.33 -15.03
CA GLY A 191 -10.25 -20.93 -16.37
C GLY A 191 -9.70 -20.03 -17.49
N THR A 192 -9.09 -18.89 -17.16
CA THR A 192 -8.52 -17.96 -18.15
C THR A 192 -7.13 -17.47 -17.72
N SER A 193 -6.40 -16.84 -18.64
CA SER A 193 -5.18 -16.09 -18.34
C SER A 193 -5.46 -14.61 -17.99
N GLN A 194 -6.73 -14.22 -17.86
CA GLN A 194 -7.10 -12.85 -17.60
C GLN A 194 -6.82 -12.49 -16.14
N THR A 195 -6.05 -11.43 -15.94
CA THR A 195 -5.73 -10.89 -14.63
C THR A 195 -6.12 -9.42 -14.52
N VAL A 196 -6.65 -9.03 -13.36
CA VAL A 196 -6.96 -7.65 -13.01
C VAL A 196 -6.06 -7.19 -11.88
N MET A 197 -5.25 -6.16 -12.09
CA MET A 197 -4.55 -5.52 -10.98
C MET A 197 -5.57 -4.80 -10.12
N VAL A 198 -5.79 -5.28 -8.89
CA VAL A 198 -6.72 -4.67 -7.93
C VAL A 198 -6.05 -3.45 -7.32
N ILE A 199 -4.87 -3.65 -6.74
CA ILE A 199 -4.13 -2.62 -6.00
C ILE A 199 -2.62 -2.86 -6.08
N SER A 200 -1.86 -1.77 -6.21
CA SER A 200 -0.41 -1.75 -6.01
C SER A 200 -0.11 -1.24 -4.60
N ILE A 201 0.85 -1.84 -3.91
CA ILE A 201 1.19 -1.58 -2.50
C ILE A 201 2.42 -0.68 -2.42
N SER A 202 2.28 0.51 -1.83
CA SER A 202 3.42 1.40 -1.61
C SER A 202 4.19 1.07 -0.33
N ALA A 203 5.43 1.54 -0.24
CA ALA A 203 6.20 1.46 1.01
C ALA A 203 5.50 2.22 2.17
N GLN A 204 4.78 3.29 1.83
CA GLN A 204 4.02 4.11 2.77
C GLN A 204 2.80 3.36 3.32
N ASP A 205 2.10 2.56 2.50
CA ASP A 205 1.05 1.66 2.99
C ASP A 205 1.61 0.67 4.01
N ALA A 206 2.69 -0.02 3.66
CA ALA A 206 3.34 -1.00 4.53
C ALA A 206 3.80 -0.35 5.85
N SER A 207 4.41 0.83 5.78
CA SER A 207 4.81 1.61 6.96
C SER A 207 3.61 2.00 7.84
N ALA A 208 2.47 2.36 7.23
CA ALA A 208 1.27 2.70 7.97
C ALA A 208 0.66 1.49 8.69
N TYR A 209 0.63 0.32 8.05
CA TYR A 209 0.20 -0.93 8.70
C TYR A 209 1.18 -1.37 9.78
N GLN A 210 2.49 -1.21 9.58
CA GLN A 210 3.51 -1.51 10.59
C GLN A 210 3.25 -0.74 11.89
N ARG A 211 2.93 0.55 11.81
CA ARG A 211 2.61 1.37 13.01
C ARG A 211 1.42 0.85 13.80
N ARG A 212 0.38 0.32 13.12
CA ARG A 212 -0.83 -0.21 13.76
C ARG A 212 -0.66 -1.63 14.26
N SER A 213 0.10 -2.43 13.54
CA SER A 213 0.29 -3.85 13.84
C SER A 213 1.33 -4.09 14.94
N GLY A 214 2.21 -3.11 15.19
CA GLY A 214 3.33 -3.26 16.13
C GLY A 214 4.34 -4.32 15.70
N ARG A 215 4.39 -4.64 14.40
CA ARG A 215 5.33 -5.58 13.77
C ARG A 215 5.87 -4.98 12.49
N ARG A 216 7.00 -5.52 12.00
CA ARG A 216 7.50 -5.16 10.68
C ARG A 216 6.50 -5.59 9.60
N VAL A 217 6.14 -4.67 8.71
CA VAL A 217 5.29 -4.93 7.55
C VAL A 217 6.01 -4.43 6.30
N THR A 218 6.25 -5.32 5.36
CA THR A 218 6.81 -5.01 4.03
C THR A 218 5.69 -4.94 2.99
N PRO A 219 5.91 -4.30 1.83
CA PRO A 219 4.92 -4.29 0.75
C PRO A 219 4.48 -5.70 0.33
N ASN A 220 5.43 -6.64 0.13
CA ASN A 220 5.12 -8.05 -0.15
C ASN A 220 4.26 -8.73 0.95
N LEU A 221 4.59 -8.53 2.24
CA LEU A 221 3.77 -9.08 3.33
C LEU A 221 2.35 -8.51 3.31
N LEU A 222 2.21 -7.21 3.03
CA LEU A 222 0.91 -6.55 2.95
C LEU A 222 0.12 -6.98 1.71
N ALA A 223 0.77 -7.16 0.56
CA ALA A 223 0.15 -7.71 -0.64
C ALA A 223 -0.40 -9.11 -0.40
N SER A 224 0.40 -9.98 0.23
CA SER A 224 -0.03 -11.34 0.60
C SER A 224 -1.22 -11.29 1.57
N TYR A 225 -1.12 -10.47 2.61
CA TYR A 225 -2.20 -10.31 3.59
C TYR A 225 -3.51 -9.82 2.97
N TRP A 226 -3.47 -8.75 2.17
CA TRP A 226 -4.66 -8.22 1.51
C TRP A 226 -5.23 -9.19 0.48
N SER A 227 -4.39 -9.98 -0.20
CA SER A 227 -4.85 -11.05 -1.08
C SER A 227 -5.62 -12.13 -0.33
N ASP A 228 -5.10 -12.59 0.82
CA ASP A 228 -5.77 -13.60 1.65
C ASP A 228 -7.08 -13.07 2.25
N LEU A 229 -7.05 -11.83 2.75
CA LEU A 229 -8.23 -11.16 3.29
C LEU A 229 -9.33 -11.02 2.24
N LEU A 230 -8.97 -10.54 1.04
CA LEU A 230 -9.90 -10.44 -0.08
C LEU A 230 -10.44 -11.81 -0.49
N THR A 231 -9.61 -12.84 -0.53
CA THR A 231 -10.01 -14.21 -0.90
C THR A 231 -11.03 -14.78 0.07
N ASP A 232 -10.83 -14.64 1.37
CA ASP A 232 -11.77 -15.14 2.37
C ASP A 232 -13.10 -14.38 2.34
N TYR A 233 -13.08 -13.04 2.25
CA TYR A 233 -14.31 -12.26 2.10
C TYR A 233 -15.07 -12.60 0.81
N TRP A 234 -14.36 -12.79 -0.32
CA TRP A 234 -14.99 -13.23 -1.58
C TRP A 234 -15.65 -14.59 -1.44
N SER A 235 -14.94 -15.54 -0.81
CA SER A 235 -15.41 -16.91 -0.62
C SER A 235 -16.69 -16.95 0.21
N ILE A 236 -16.74 -16.17 1.30
CA ILE A 236 -17.92 -16.04 2.16
C ILE A 236 -19.07 -15.39 1.38
N ALA A 237 -18.83 -14.22 0.80
CA ALA A 237 -19.88 -13.38 0.25
C ALA A 237 -20.49 -13.94 -1.04
N LEU A 238 -19.63 -14.33 -1.99
CA LEU A 238 -20.01 -14.64 -3.37
C LEU A 238 -20.08 -16.13 -3.65
N SER A 239 -19.34 -16.95 -2.90
CA SER A 239 -19.30 -18.41 -3.11
C SER A 239 -20.00 -19.20 -2.00
N GLY A 240 -20.39 -18.55 -0.90
CA GLY A 240 -20.95 -19.23 0.28
C GLY A 240 -20.04 -20.32 0.81
N GLN A 241 -18.72 -20.13 0.73
CA GLN A 241 -17.71 -21.05 1.21
C GLN A 241 -17.10 -20.54 2.52
N PRO A 242 -16.67 -21.43 3.43
CA PRO A 242 -15.97 -21.02 4.64
C PRO A 242 -14.63 -20.35 4.30
N PRO A 243 -14.14 -19.43 5.15
CA PRO A 243 -12.81 -18.85 4.99
C PRO A 243 -11.74 -19.93 5.22
N ASP A 244 -10.66 -19.88 4.44
CA ASP A 244 -9.59 -20.88 4.48
C ASP A 244 -8.24 -20.25 4.82
N ARG A 245 -7.98 -19.02 4.34
CA ARG A 245 -6.64 -18.42 4.40
C ARG A 245 -6.31 -17.87 5.79
N LEU A 246 -7.24 -17.13 6.38
CA LEU A 246 -7.05 -16.42 7.62
C LEU A 246 -7.73 -17.09 8.81
N SER A 247 -8.48 -18.18 8.60
CA SER A 247 -9.26 -18.88 9.64
C SER A 247 -8.41 -19.43 10.80
N MET A 248 -7.10 -19.63 10.58
CA MET A 248 -6.15 -20.04 11.62
C MET A 248 -5.60 -18.87 12.47
N LEU A 249 -5.92 -17.62 12.12
CA LEU A 249 -5.56 -16.46 12.92
C LEU A 249 -6.61 -16.22 14.01
N HIS A 250 -6.20 -15.64 15.13
CA HIS A 250 -7.14 -15.36 16.23
C HIS A 250 -8.27 -14.43 15.77
N GLU A 251 -7.94 -13.35 15.08
CA GLU A 251 -8.93 -12.43 14.50
C GLU A 251 -9.69 -13.06 13.32
N GLY A 252 -9.17 -14.14 12.73
CA GLY A 252 -9.81 -14.89 11.66
C GLY A 252 -10.98 -15.76 12.10
N GLU A 253 -11.09 -16.06 13.40
CA GLU A 253 -12.29 -16.70 13.98
C GLU A 253 -13.55 -15.90 13.66
N ALA A 254 -13.45 -14.56 13.62
CA ALA A 254 -14.56 -13.69 13.28
C ALA A 254 -15.06 -13.87 11.83
N LEU A 255 -14.17 -14.23 10.89
CA LEU A 255 -14.57 -14.58 9.52
C LEU A 255 -15.37 -15.90 9.51
N GLN A 256 -14.99 -16.85 10.36
CA GLN A 256 -15.68 -18.12 10.49
C GLN A 256 -17.08 -17.94 11.11
N GLU A 257 -17.22 -17.04 12.08
CA GLU A 257 -18.52 -16.65 12.63
C GLU A 257 -19.37 -15.87 11.63
N LEU A 258 -18.77 -14.95 10.86
CA LEU A 258 -19.46 -14.26 9.77
C LEU A 258 -20.06 -15.25 8.76
N TYR A 259 -19.29 -16.27 8.37
CA TYR A 259 -19.78 -17.35 7.50
C TYR A 259 -20.95 -18.11 8.10
N LYS A 260 -20.86 -18.53 9.37
CA LYS A 260 -21.92 -19.28 10.06
C LYS A 260 -23.21 -18.46 10.20
N SER A 261 -23.10 -17.14 10.29
CA SER A 261 -24.23 -16.22 10.38
C SER A 261 -24.90 -15.90 9.03
N LEU A 262 -24.41 -16.45 7.91
CA LEU A 262 -25.06 -16.25 6.61
C LEU A 262 -26.44 -16.92 6.59
N ASP A 263 -27.48 -16.10 6.43
CA ASP A 263 -28.84 -16.58 6.21
C ASP A 263 -29.05 -16.93 4.73
N THR A 264 -29.04 -18.23 4.41
CA THR A 264 -29.22 -18.71 3.04
C THR A 264 -30.63 -18.50 2.49
N SER A 265 -31.59 -18.05 3.31
CA SER A 265 -32.94 -17.70 2.86
C SER A 265 -33.02 -16.31 2.21
N ILE A 266 -31.97 -15.49 2.34
CA ILE A 266 -31.87 -14.18 1.70
C ILE A 266 -31.26 -14.34 0.30
N ASP A 267 -32.07 -14.03 -0.73
CA ASP A 267 -31.67 -14.17 -2.15
C ASP A 267 -30.56 -13.18 -2.56
N ASN A 268 -30.55 -11.98 -1.99
CA ASN A 268 -29.56 -10.96 -2.33
C ASN A 268 -28.26 -11.17 -1.53
N GLU A 269 -27.15 -11.41 -2.23
CA GLU A 269 -25.85 -11.71 -1.60
C GLU A 269 -25.33 -10.56 -0.73
N ALA A 270 -25.55 -9.30 -1.13
CA ALA A 270 -25.12 -8.14 -0.36
C ALA A 270 -25.95 -7.95 0.92
N ASP A 271 -27.27 -8.12 0.83
CA ASP A 271 -28.16 -8.05 2.00
C ASP A 271 -27.89 -9.20 2.97
N ARG A 272 -27.61 -10.40 2.44
CA ARG A 272 -27.22 -11.57 3.24
C ARG A 272 -25.95 -11.31 4.03
N LEU A 273 -24.91 -10.77 3.39
CA LEU A 273 -23.64 -10.46 4.05
C LEU A 273 -23.82 -9.34 5.09
N THR A 274 -24.59 -8.30 4.75
CA THR A 274 -24.89 -7.18 5.66
C THR A 274 -25.63 -7.66 6.90
N GLY A 275 -26.67 -8.48 6.72
CA GLY A 275 -27.44 -9.08 7.82
C GLY A 275 -26.58 -9.98 8.69
N ALA A 276 -25.75 -10.82 8.09
CA ALA A 276 -24.81 -11.68 8.81
C ALA A 276 -23.86 -10.84 9.70
N PHE A 277 -23.25 -9.78 9.15
CA PHE A 277 -22.37 -8.90 9.91
C PHE A 277 -23.08 -8.19 11.06
N GLN A 278 -24.28 -7.65 10.82
CA GLN A 278 -25.07 -6.97 11.85
C GLN A 278 -25.51 -7.90 12.98
N SER A 279 -25.67 -9.19 12.70
CA SER A 279 -26.02 -10.22 13.70
C SER A 279 -24.85 -10.62 14.59
N LEU A 280 -23.61 -10.32 14.19
CA LEU A 280 -22.42 -10.72 14.94
C LEU A 280 -22.35 -10.01 16.30
N PRO A 281 -21.86 -10.69 17.34
CA PRO A 281 -21.48 -10.03 18.58
C PRO A 281 -20.50 -8.88 18.31
N LYS A 282 -20.59 -7.81 19.10
CA LYS A 282 -19.72 -6.64 18.94
C LYS A 282 -18.22 -6.99 18.92
N GLN A 283 -17.81 -7.97 19.73
CA GLN A 283 -16.43 -8.44 19.76
C GLN A 283 -15.98 -8.97 18.38
N GLU A 284 -16.81 -9.73 17.68
CA GLU A 284 -16.45 -10.23 16.35
C GLU A 284 -16.47 -9.12 15.30
N GLN A 285 -17.37 -8.14 15.42
CA GLN A 285 -17.33 -6.95 14.58
C GLN A 285 -16.02 -6.17 14.78
N ASP A 286 -15.56 -6.06 16.03
CA ASP A 286 -14.29 -5.41 16.38
C ASP A 286 -13.09 -6.22 15.83
N HIS A 287 -13.14 -7.56 15.86
CA HIS A 287 -12.12 -8.42 15.24
C HIS A 287 -12.06 -8.26 13.71
N LEU A 288 -13.20 -8.23 13.02
CA LEU A 288 -13.26 -7.98 11.57
C LEU A 288 -12.71 -6.59 11.23
N LEU A 289 -13.03 -5.58 12.04
CA LEU A 289 -12.45 -4.25 11.92
C LEU A 289 -10.93 -4.29 12.13
N GLN A 290 -10.45 -5.06 13.10
CA GLN A 290 -9.02 -5.21 13.39
C GLN A 290 -8.24 -5.82 12.21
N LEU A 291 -8.82 -6.82 11.53
CA LEU A 291 -8.29 -7.37 10.29
C LEU A 291 -8.16 -6.29 9.19
N ALA A 292 -9.11 -5.37 9.11
CA ALA A 292 -9.08 -4.32 8.09
C ALA A 292 -8.03 -3.22 8.34
N VAL A 293 -7.62 -3.00 9.59
CA VAL A 293 -6.74 -1.87 9.96
C VAL A 293 -5.31 -2.28 10.32
N SER A 294 -5.04 -3.58 10.52
CA SER A 294 -3.75 -4.10 10.96
C SER A 294 -3.44 -5.47 10.34
N VAL A 295 -2.16 -5.86 10.35
CA VAL A 295 -1.70 -7.22 10.00
C VAL A 295 -1.52 -8.01 11.30
N PRO A 296 -2.27 -9.11 11.51
CA PRO A 296 -2.13 -9.96 12.69
C PRO A 296 -0.69 -10.41 12.94
N ARG A 297 -0.26 -10.54 14.21
CA ARG A 297 1.14 -10.84 14.57
C ARG A 297 1.62 -12.23 14.15
N ASN A 298 0.70 -13.16 14.01
CA ASN A 298 0.93 -14.53 13.59
C ASN A 298 0.76 -14.74 12.08
N PHE A 299 0.29 -13.74 11.32
CA PHE A 299 0.25 -13.83 9.87
C PHE A 299 1.67 -13.87 9.30
N ASN A 300 1.97 -14.84 8.46
CA ASN A 300 3.22 -14.92 7.73
C ASN A 300 2.91 -15.29 6.29
N THR A 301 3.77 -14.91 5.36
CA THR A 301 3.70 -15.39 3.98
C THR A 301 3.96 -16.89 4.02
N THR A 302 2.91 -17.71 4.11
CA THR A 302 3.06 -19.16 3.97
C THR A 302 3.44 -19.48 2.53
N ASP A 303 4.27 -20.49 2.33
CA ASP A 303 4.68 -21.00 1.01
C ASP A 303 3.50 -21.51 0.14
N VAL A 304 2.25 -21.42 0.62
CA VAL A 304 1.05 -21.78 -0.13
C VAL A 304 0.88 -20.92 -1.41
N HIS A 305 1.51 -19.74 -1.48
CA HIS A 305 1.52 -18.92 -2.70
C HIS A 305 2.69 -19.18 -3.65
N THR A 306 3.71 -19.92 -3.23
CA THR A 306 4.86 -20.30 -4.09
C THR A 306 4.62 -21.62 -4.82
N GLY A 307 3.36 -21.96 -5.11
CA GLY A 307 3.02 -23.08 -5.98
C GLY A 307 3.54 -22.86 -7.40
N GLU A 308 4.83 -23.04 -7.60
CA GLU A 308 5.39 -23.61 -8.82
C GLU A 308 4.54 -24.86 -9.11
N ALA A 309 3.81 -24.82 -10.22
CA ALA A 309 3.24 -26.04 -10.76
C ALA A 309 4.40 -27.01 -11.04
N PRO A 310 4.31 -28.29 -10.65
CA PRO A 310 5.30 -29.29 -11.03
C PRO A 310 5.41 -29.44 -12.55
#